data_AF-A0A3B1CX20-F1
#
_entry.id   AF-A0A3B1CX20-F1
#
_cell.length_a   1.000
_cell.length_b   1.000
_cell.length_c   1.000
_cell.angle_alpha   90.00
_cell.angle_beta   90.00
_cell.angle_gamma   90.00
#
_symmetry.space_group_name_H-M   'P 1'
#
loop_
_entity.id
_entity.type
_entity.pdbx_description
1 polymer ?
#
loop_
_entity_poly.entity_id
_entity_poly.type
_entity_poly.pdbx_seq_one_letter_code
_entity_poly.pdbx_strand_id
1 'polypeptide(L)'
;YREEFLDCRFSIDDFRLNKKKISNLQSSIFNLQLYKHIGIYSYRRDVLLRLTELSQSALEKAEKLEQLRALENGYRIKVGITGHETIGVDTREDMEKVERWLGESGK
;
A
#
# COMPACT_ATOMS: atom_id res chain seq x y z
N TYR A 1 7.59 -18.94 6.78
CA TYR A 1 6.95 -17.84 6.04
C TYR A 1 6.68 -18.26 4.60
N ARG A 2 5.61 -19.04 4.37
CA ARG A 2 5.02 -19.16 3.02
C ARG A 2 3.87 -18.16 3.01
N GLU A 3 4.15 -16.93 2.62
CA GLU A 3 3.05 -16.00 2.37
C GLU A 3 2.47 -16.32 1.00
N GLU A 4 1.15 -16.49 0.97
CA GLU A 4 0.37 -16.56 -0.27
C GLU A 4 0.46 -15.20 -0.95
N PHE A 5 1.48 -15.04 -1.80
CA PHE A 5 1.52 -13.92 -2.73
C PHE A 5 0.33 -14.07 -3.67
N LEU A 6 -0.71 -13.25 -3.51
CA LEU A 6 -1.64 -13.09 -4.61
C LEU A 6 -0.86 -12.47 -5.77
N ASP A 7 -0.93 -13.08 -6.96
CA ASP A 7 -0.63 -12.36 -8.20
C ASP A 7 -1.80 -11.41 -8.50
N CYS A 8 -2.08 -10.52 -7.55
CA CYS A 8 -2.88 -9.34 -7.80
C CYS A 8 -2.09 -8.51 -8.79
N ARG A 9 -2.46 -8.62 -10.07
CA ARG A 9 -2.04 -7.69 -11.10
C ARG A 9 -2.65 -6.35 -10.75
N PHE A 10 -2.00 -5.58 -9.87
CA PHE A 10 -2.36 -4.19 -9.66
C PHE A 10 -2.09 -3.47 -10.97
N SER A 11 -3.18 -3.20 -11.69
CA SER A 11 -3.21 -2.35 -12.86
C SER A 11 -3.47 -0.91 -12.41
N ILE A 12 -3.06 0.04 -13.24
CA ILE A 12 -3.38 1.46 -13.05
C ILE A 12 -4.90 1.70 -12.95
N ASP A 13 -5.70 0.81 -13.55
CA ASP A 13 -7.15 0.88 -13.56
C ASP A 13 -7.76 0.53 -12.18
N ASP A 14 -7.12 -0.33 -11.39
CA ASP A 14 -7.52 -0.64 -10.02
C ASP A 14 -7.38 0.60 -9.10
N PHE A 15 -6.39 1.45 -9.38
CA PHE A 15 -6.15 2.68 -8.63
C PHE A 15 -7.17 3.78 -8.98
N ARG A 16 -7.61 3.85 -10.24
CA ARG A 16 -8.58 4.85 -10.74
C ARG A 16 -9.99 4.71 -10.16
N LEU A 17 -10.28 3.62 -9.44
CA LEU A 17 -11.61 3.36 -8.89
C LEU A 17 -12.01 4.28 -7.71
N ASN A 18 -11.14 5.14 -7.18
CA ASN A 18 -11.45 5.84 -5.93
C ASN A 18 -11.24 7.37 -5.93
N LYS A 19 -12.37 8.09 -6.04
CA LYS A 19 -12.77 9.23 -5.15
C LYS A 19 -14.11 9.85 -5.56
N LYS A 20 -14.46 9.86 -6.86
CA LYS A 20 -15.70 10.50 -7.37
C LYS A 20 -16.93 9.59 -7.42
N LYS A 21 -16.77 8.26 -7.43
CA LYS A 21 -17.89 7.33 -7.61
C LYS A 21 -18.47 6.80 -6.29
N ILE A 22 -17.66 6.71 -5.23
CA ILE A 22 -18.10 6.16 -3.93
C ILE A 22 -19.17 7.03 -3.26
N SER A 23 -19.15 8.36 -3.45
CA SER A 23 -20.15 9.25 -2.85
C SER A 23 -21.55 9.14 -3.45
N ASN A 24 -21.70 8.54 -4.64
CA ASN A 24 -22.96 8.52 -5.40
C ASN A 24 -23.54 7.11 -5.63
N LEU A 25 -22.98 6.08 -5.00
CA LEU A 25 -23.45 4.70 -5.18
C LEU A 25 -24.54 4.39 -4.15
N GLN A 26 -25.79 4.59 -4.57
CA GLN A 26 -26.99 4.17 -3.85
C GLN A 26 -26.89 2.70 -3.45
N SER A 27 -26.97 2.45 -2.13
CA SER A 27 -27.49 1.30 -1.35
C SER A 27 -27.56 -0.13 -1.92
N SER A 28 -26.89 -0.44 -3.03
CA SER A 28 -26.87 -1.76 -3.65
C SER A 28 -25.56 -1.93 -4.42
N ILE A 29 -24.44 -1.96 -3.69
CA ILE A 29 -23.15 -2.41 -4.22
C ILE A 29 -22.59 -3.44 -3.26
N PHE A 30 -22.75 -4.69 -3.71
CA PHE A 30 -21.75 -5.74 -3.77
C PHE A 30 -20.68 -5.72 -2.68
N ASN A 31 -20.53 -6.85 -1.98
CA ASN A 31 -19.39 -7.21 -1.12
C ASN A 31 -18.04 -6.81 -1.74
N LEU A 32 -17.63 -5.56 -1.56
CA LEU A 32 -16.34 -5.05 -1.99
C LEU A 32 -15.37 -5.31 -0.86
N GLN A 33 -14.48 -6.26 -1.07
CA GLN A 33 -13.39 -6.51 -0.14
C GLN A 33 -12.34 -5.42 -0.31
N LEU A 34 -12.26 -4.51 0.66
CA LEU A 34 -11.30 -3.42 0.69
C LEU A 34 -10.06 -3.82 1.48
N TYR A 35 -8.88 -3.52 0.93
CA TYR A 35 -7.61 -3.74 1.59
C TYR A 35 -6.90 -2.40 1.84
N LYS A 36 -6.29 -2.28 3.01
CA LYS A 36 -5.40 -1.16 3.34
C LYS A 36 -3.99 -1.49 2.85
N HIS A 37 -3.41 -0.60 2.06
CA HIS A 37 -2.00 -0.72 1.67
C HIS A 37 -1.08 -0.43 2.86
N ILE A 38 -0.09 -1.30 3.07
CA ILE A 38 0.96 -1.13 4.07
C ILE A 38 2.24 -0.72 3.34
N GLY A 39 2.88 0.37 3.77
CA GLY A 39 4.05 0.99 3.12
C GLY A 39 5.36 0.23 3.29
N ILE A 40 5.35 -1.10 3.22
CA ILE A 40 6.55 -1.94 3.26
C ILE A 40 6.84 -2.43 1.86
N TYR A 41 8.05 -2.17 1.39
CA TYR A 41 8.46 -2.51 0.04
C TYR A 41 9.74 -3.35 0.03
N SER A 42 9.85 -4.22 -0.96
CA SER A 42 11.05 -5.00 -1.24
C SER A 42 11.39 -4.87 -2.72
N TYR A 43 12.63 -4.46 -3.02
CA TYR A 43 13.09 -4.22 -4.37
C TYR A 43 14.30 -5.09 -4.69
N ARG A 44 14.41 -5.51 -5.95
CA ARG A 44 15.72 -5.91 -6.48
C ARG A 44 16.58 -4.65 -6.65
N ARG A 45 17.86 -4.75 -6.34
CA ARG A 45 18.80 -3.62 -6.35
C ARG A 45 18.80 -2.87 -7.69
N ASP A 46 18.91 -3.60 -8.79
CA ASP A 46 18.93 -3.06 -10.16
C ASP A 46 17.62 -2.37 -10.55
N VAL A 47 16.49 -2.85 -10.03
CA VAL A 47 15.17 -2.23 -10.24
C VAL A 47 15.08 -0.92 -9.46
N LEU A 48 15.49 -0.91 -8.18
CA LEU A 48 15.45 0.29 -7.35
C LEU A 48 16.28 1.43 -7.95
N LEU A 49 17.51 1.13 -8.39
CA LEU A 49 18.37 2.13 -9.02
C LEU A 49 17.72 2.74 -10.27
N ARG A 50 17.18 1.90 -11.16
CA ARG A 50 16.46 2.39 -12.35
C ARG A 50 15.22 3.20 -12.01
N LEU A 51 14.43 2.80 -11.01
CA LEU A 51 13.25 3.54 -10.58
C LEU A 51 13.61 4.94 -10.06
N THR A 52 14.76 5.08 -9.39
CA THR A 52 15.21 6.38 -8.86
C THR A 52 15.62 7.37 -9.94
N GLU A 53 16.00 6.88 -11.12
CA GLU A 53 16.36 7.70 -12.29
C GLU A 53 15.13 8.19 -13.08
N LEU A 54 13.96 7.59 -12.84
CA LEU A 54 12.71 7.98 -13.51
C LEU A 54 12.18 9.29 -12.95
N SER A 55 11.70 10.15 -13.85
CA SER A 55 10.97 11.35 -13.48
C SER A 55 9.64 11.00 -12.82
N GLN A 56 9.15 11.91 -11.97
CA GLN A 56 7.84 11.74 -11.35
C GLN A 56 6.75 11.67 -12.42
N SER A 57 5.93 10.64 -12.33
CA SER A 57 4.86 10.38 -13.29
C SER A 57 3.64 11.27 -13.05
N ALA A 58 2.69 11.29 -13.99
CA ALA A 58 1.52 12.15 -13.88
C ALA A 58 0.61 11.74 -12.72
N LEU A 59 0.40 10.44 -12.51
CA LEU A 59 -0.43 9.96 -11.41
C LEU A 59 0.26 10.06 -10.06
N GLU A 60 1.57 9.87 -10.00
CA GLU A 60 2.33 10.12 -8.76
C GLU A 60 2.09 11.55 -8.28
N LYS A 61 2.15 12.54 -9.17
CA LYS A 61 1.91 13.94 -8.81
C LYS A 61 0.46 14.20 -8.40
N ALA A 62 -0.49 13.60 -9.12
CA ALA A 62 -1.92 13.79 -8.85
C ALA A 62 -2.34 13.21 -7.50
N GLU A 63 -1.80 12.04 -7.13
CA GLU A 63 -2.25 11.25 -5.97
C GLU A 63 -1.25 11.25 -4.81
N LYS A 64 -0.05 11.79 -5.03
CA LYS A 64 1.08 11.81 -4.10
C LYS A 64 1.50 10.40 -3.65
N LEU A 65 1.54 9.47 -4.62
CA LEU A 65 1.86 8.06 -4.40
C LEU A 65 2.99 7.59 -5.31
N GLU A 66 4.14 7.33 -4.71
CA GLU A 66 5.40 6.96 -5.40
C GLU A 66 5.30 5.66 -6.21
N GLN A 67 4.52 4.69 -5.75
CA GLN A 67 4.38 3.39 -6.41
C GLN A 67 3.73 3.50 -7.80
N LEU A 68 2.98 4.58 -8.04
CA LEU A 68 2.38 4.85 -9.35
C LEU A 68 3.44 5.15 -10.42
N ARG A 69 4.60 5.69 -10.04
CA ARG A 69 5.73 5.89 -10.97
C ARG A 69 6.18 4.58 -11.59
N ALA A 70 6.29 3.54 -10.75
CA ALA A 70 6.68 2.21 -11.20
C ALA A 70 5.62 1.62 -12.15
N LEU A 71 4.34 1.70 -11.78
CA LEU A 71 3.23 1.18 -12.60
C LEU A 71 3.13 1.89 -13.95
N GLU A 72 3.23 3.23 -13.99
CA GLU A 72 3.18 4.00 -15.24
C GLU A 72 4.36 3.72 -16.17
N ASN A 73 5.50 3.29 -15.63
CA ASN A 73 6.68 2.88 -16.41
C ASN A 73 6.73 1.37 -16.69
N GLY A 74 5.61 0.66 -16.53
CA GLY A 74 5.47 -0.76 -16.93
C GLY A 74 6.07 -1.77 -15.95
N TYR A 75 6.49 -1.34 -14.76
CA TYR A 75 6.91 -2.27 -13.71
C TYR A 75 5.70 -2.95 -13.08
N ARG A 76 5.87 -4.20 -12.66
CA ARG A 76 4.85 -4.96 -11.93
C ARG A 76 5.17 -4.98 -10.45
N ILE A 77 4.18 -4.67 -9.62
CA ILE A 77 4.25 -4.74 -8.16
C ILE A 77 3.52 -6.01 -7.72
N LYS A 78 4.19 -6.84 -6.91
CA LYS A 78 3.56 -7.97 -6.22
C LYS A 78 3.15 -7.52 -4.82
N VAL A 79 2.00 -7.96 -4.35
CA VAL A 79 1.47 -7.61 -3.03
C VAL A 79 1.05 -8.89 -2.30
N GLY A 80 1.43 -9.00 -1.03
CA GLY A 80 0.94 -10.04 -0.11
C GLY A 80 -0.17 -9.48 0.77
N ILE A 81 -1.12 -10.34 1.17
CA ILE A 81 -2.12 -10.00 2.20
C ILE A 81 -1.58 -10.51 3.53
N THR A 82 -1.69 -9.69 4.56
CA THR A 82 -1.30 -10.06 5.92
C THR A 82 -2.41 -9.71 6.91
N GLY A 83 -2.57 -10.54 7.93
CA GLY A 83 -3.43 -10.25 9.08
C GLY A 83 -2.71 -9.44 10.17
N HIS A 84 -1.44 -9.12 9.98
CA HIS A 84 -0.66 -8.34 10.94
C HIS A 84 -1.01 -6.86 10.84
N GLU A 85 -1.35 -6.27 11.97
CA GLU A 85 -1.56 -4.84 12.09
C GLU A 85 -0.22 -4.12 12.33
N THR A 86 -0.01 -3.01 11.64
CA THR A 86 1.18 -2.17 11.83
C THR A 86 0.87 -1.03 12.78
N ILE A 87 1.64 -0.90 13.85
CA ILE A 87 1.58 0.27 14.74
C ILE A 87 2.55 1.33 14.18
N GLY A 88 2.00 2.36 13.55
CA GLY A 88 2.76 3.55 13.18
C GLY A 88 3.06 4.39 14.42
N VAL A 89 4.28 4.92 14.51
CA VAL A 89 4.73 5.70 15.67
C VAL A 89 5.19 7.06 15.18
N ASP A 90 4.27 8.02 15.18
CA ASP A 90 4.56 9.36 14.69
C ASP A 90 4.47 10.41 15.82
N THR A 91 3.84 10.05 16.95
CA THR A 91 3.65 10.93 18.11
C THR A 91 4.19 10.31 19.40
N ARG A 92 4.33 11.14 20.45
CA ARG A 92 4.74 10.66 21.78
C ARG A 92 3.70 9.72 22.37
N GLU A 93 2.43 9.98 22.11
CA GLU A 93 1.30 9.16 22.55
C GLU A 93 1.32 7.78 21.88
N ASP A 94 1.86 7.67 20.66
CA ASP A 94 2.04 6.37 19.99
C ASP A 94 3.16 5.55 20.63
N MET A 95 4.23 6.20 21.10
CA MET A 95 5.29 5.52 21.87
C MET A 95 4.74 4.85 23.13
N GLU A 96 3.89 5.54 23.90
CA GLU A 96 3.29 4.98 25.13
C GLU A 96 2.37 3.77 24.84
N LYS A 97 1.75 3.72 23.66
CA LYS A 97 0.96 2.55 23.22
C LYS A 97 1.86 1.38 22.89
N VAL A 98 2.97 1.62 22.18
CA VAL A 98 3.95 0.60 21.80
C VAL A 98 4.65 0.04 23.04
N GLU A 99 5.04 0.88 24.00
CA GLU A 99 5.66 0.45 25.26
C GLU A 99 4.74 -0.47 26.06
N ARG A 100 3.45 -0.14 26.16
CA ARG A 100 2.46 -1.03 26.79
C ARG A 100 2.32 -2.34 26.03
N TRP A 101 2.20 -2.28 24.71
CA TRP A 101 2.09 -3.49 23.88
C TRP A 101 3.31 -4.41 24.02
N LEU A 102 4.53 -3.86 24.05
CA LEU A 102 5.77 -4.62 24.28
C LEU A 102 5.84 -5.20 25.70
N GLY A 103 5.43 -4.43 26.71
CA GLY A 103 5.39 -4.89 28.11
C GLY A 103 4.40 -6.02 28.37
N GLU A 104 3.28 -6.05 27.63
CA GLU A 104 2.27 -7.11 27.68
C GLU A 104 2.66 -8.34 26.86
N SER A 105 3.36 -8.15 25.74
CA SER A 105 3.77 -9.23 24.81
C SER A 105 5.07 -9.94 25.21
N GLY A 106 5.78 -9.44 26.23
CA GLY A 106 7.04 -9.98 26.74
C GLY A 106 6.90 -11.07 27.82
N LYS A 107 5.73 -11.70 27.97
CA LYS A 107 5.51 -12.85 28.87
C LYS A 107 5.21 -14.14 28.12
#